data_AF-A0A0T5ZJM2-F1
#
_entry.id   AF-A0A0T5ZJM2-F1
#
_cell.length_a   1.000
_cell.length_b   1.000
_cell.length_c   1.000
_cell.angle_alpha   90.00
_cell.angle_beta   90.00
_cell.angle_gamma   90.00
#
_symmetry.space_group_name_H-M   'P 1'
#
loop_
_entity.id
_entity.type
_entity.pdbx_description
1 polymer ?
#
loop_
_entity_poly.entity_id
_entity_poly.type
_entity_poly.pdbx_seq_one_letter_code
_entity_poly.pdbx_strand_id
1 'polypeptide(L)'
;MADTPPTISTHVLDVERGRPAVGVRVRLTRLVGGTELEAGGGTTDDDGRIPDLLRGAPLGPGEYRLRFDVDEGGFFRGLAVDIRVSDTSRSYHVPLIRAPFALSTYRGS
;
A
#
# COMPACT_ATOMS: atom_id res chain seq x y z
N MET A 1 6.53 0.50 25.97
CA MET A 1 5.63 0.23 24.83
C MET A 1 6.44 -0.59 23.85
N ALA A 2 5.98 -1.78 23.47
CA ALA A 2 6.71 -2.58 22.49
C ALA A 2 6.76 -1.80 21.18
N ASP A 3 7.96 -1.63 20.64
CA ASP A 3 8.16 -0.98 19.35
C ASP A 3 7.43 -1.80 18.28
N THR A 4 6.62 -1.16 17.44
CA THR A 4 5.87 -1.88 16.41
C THR A 4 6.88 -2.39 15.38
N PRO A 5 6.87 -3.69 15.03
CA PRO A 5 7.86 -4.22 14.10
C PRO A 5 7.79 -3.49 12.74
N PRO A 6 8.93 -3.26 12.08
CA PRO A 6 8.98 -2.66 10.75
C PRO A 6 8.04 -3.35 9.77
N THR A 7 7.25 -2.56 9.03
CA THR A 7 6.27 -3.08 8.07
C THR A 7 6.13 -2.18 6.83
N ILE A 8 5.35 -2.64 5.85
CA ILE A 8 4.85 -1.83 4.75
C ILE A 8 3.40 -1.43 5.09
N SER A 9 3.11 -0.14 5.10
CA SER A 9 1.78 0.39 5.40
C SER A 9 1.30 1.32 4.30
N THR A 10 0.00 1.60 4.27
CA THR A 10 -0.58 2.54 3.31
C THR A 10 -1.69 3.37 3.93
N HIS A 11 -1.97 4.50 3.29
CA HIS A 11 -3.11 5.37 3.54
C HIS A 11 -3.64 5.85 2.19
N VAL A 12 -4.95 5.74 1.96
CA VAL A 12 -5.59 6.15 0.72
C VAL A 12 -6.49 7.35 0.99
N LEU A 13 -6.21 8.46 0.31
CA LEU A 13 -6.93 9.73 0.43
C LEU A 13 -7.70 10.04 -0.84
N ASP A 14 -8.98 10.34 -0.70
CA ASP A 14 -9.83 10.87 -1.77
C ASP A 14 -9.86 12.40 -1.66
N VAL A 15 -9.10 13.08 -2.53
CA VAL A 15 -8.98 14.55 -2.46
C VAL A 15 -10.13 15.27 -3.16
N GLU A 16 -10.92 14.58 -4.00
CA GLU A 16 -12.17 15.13 -4.52
C GLU A 16 -13.17 15.34 -3.38
N ARG A 17 -13.25 14.38 -2.46
CA ARG A 17 -14.16 14.42 -1.30
C ARG A 17 -13.53 14.96 -0.02
N GLY A 18 -12.22 15.19 -0.03
CA GLY A 18 -11.45 15.68 1.13
C GLY A 18 -11.46 14.72 2.32
N ARG A 19 -11.51 13.40 2.10
CA ARG A 19 -11.65 12.39 3.16
C ARG A 19 -10.89 11.09 2.84
N PRO A 20 -10.65 10.22 3.85
CA PRO A 20 -10.07 8.91 3.60
C PRO A 20 -10.93 8.06 2.65
N ALA A 21 -10.26 7.27 1.82
CA ALA A 21 -10.91 6.30 0.95
C ALA A 21 -11.03 4.96 1.68
N VAL A 22 -12.21 4.72 2.26
CA VAL A 22 -12.56 3.49 2.99
C VAL A 22 -12.86 2.35 2.02
N GLY A 23 -12.53 1.12 2.38
CA GLY A 23 -12.91 -0.07 1.61
C GLY A 23 -12.04 -0.35 0.37
N VAL A 24 -10.92 0.35 0.20
CA VAL A 24 -9.98 0.15 -0.91
C VAL A 24 -9.16 -1.10 -0.67
N ARG A 25 -9.28 -2.09 -1.55
CA ARG A 25 -8.47 -3.31 -1.50
C ARG A 25 -7.05 -3.03 -1.98
N VAL A 26 -6.07 -3.51 -1.23
CA VAL A 26 -4.65 -3.45 -1.58
C VAL A 26 -4.04 -4.83 -1.45
N ARG A 27 -3.44 -5.33 -2.54
CA ARG A 27 -2.66 -6.58 -2.55
C ARG A 27 -1.18 -6.25 -2.45
N LEU A 28 -0.44 -7.00 -1.62
CA LEU A 28 1.01 -6.91 -1.54
C LEU A 28 1.61 -8.20 -2.10
N THR A 29 2.51 -8.05 -3.07
CA THR A 29 3.27 -9.17 -3.64
C THR A 29 4.76 -8.90 -3.52
N ARG A 30 5.55 -9.96 -3.35
CA ARG A 30 7.01 -9.90 -3.42
C ARG A 30 7.43 -10.34 -4.82
N LEU A 31 8.35 -9.61 -5.42
CA LEU A 31 8.88 -9.88 -6.75
C LEU A 31 10.22 -10.63 -6.60
N VAL A 32 10.27 -11.88 -7.04
CA VAL A 32 11.46 -12.74 -6.91
C VAL A 32 11.77 -13.36 -8.27
N GLY A 33 12.86 -12.91 -8.91
CA GLY A 33 13.30 -13.47 -10.19
C GLY A 33 12.24 -13.45 -11.30
N GLY A 34 11.41 -12.40 -11.34
CA GLY A 34 10.29 -12.27 -12.29
C GLY A 34 9.00 -12.98 -11.88
N THR A 35 8.98 -13.66 -10.72
CA THR A 35 7.78 -14.29 -10.16
C THR A 35 7.14 -13.38 -9.11
N GLU A 36 5.81 -13.26 -9.14
CA GLU A 36 5.03 -12.58 -8.10
C GLU A 36 4.59 -13.61 -7.05
N LEU A 37 4.99 -13.40 -5.79
CA LEU A 37 4.59 -14.21 -4.65
C LEU A 37 3.68 -13.40 -3.74
N GLU A 38 2.57 -13.97 -3.26
CA GLU A 38 1.72 -13.28 -2.29
C GLU A 38 2.52 -12.99 -1.01
N ALA A 39 2.54 -11.73 -0.59
CA ALA A 39 3.22 -11.27 0.61
C ALA A 39 2.26 -10.71 1.66
N GLY A 40 1.02 -10.40 1.27
CA GLY A 40 -0.04 -9.94 2.15
C GLY A 40 -1.00 -8.99 1.45
N GLY A 41 -1.54 -8.03 2.20
CA GLY A 41 -2.52 -7.07 1.72
C GLY A 41 -3.68 -6.87 2.69
N GLY A 42 -4.67 -6.08 2.31
CA GLY A 42 -5.83 -5.79 3.14
C GLY A 42 -6.85 -4.90 2.44
N THR A 43 -7.76 -4.37 3.24
CA THR A 43 -8.75 -3.38 2.82
C THR A 43 -8.60 -2.18 3.75
N THR A 44 -8.65 -0.97 3.21
CA THR A 44 -8.52 0.24 4.02
C THR A 44 -9.66 0.36 5.04
N ASP A 45 -9.29 0.74 6.27
CA ASP A 45 -10.21 0.99 7.38
C ASP A 45 -10.95 2.34 7.24
N ASP A 46 -11.68 2.75 8.28
CA ASP A 46 -12.45 3.99 8.32
C ASP A 46 -11.59 5.26 8.24
N ASP A 47 -10.29 5.16 8.52
CA ASP A 47 -9.29 6.23 8.31
C ASP A 47 -8.52 6.03 6.99
N GLY A 48 -9.00 5.16 6.10
CA GLY A 48 -8.39 4.90 4.80
C GLY A 48 -7.04 4.19 4.88
N ARG A 49 -6.71 3.55 6.00
CA ARG A 49 -5.38 2.98 6.27
C ARG A 49 -5.37 1.47 6.21
N ILE A 50 -4.18 0.95 5.90
CA ILE A 50 -3.80 -0.43 6.24
C ILE A 50 -2.48 -0.31 6.99
N PRO A 51 -2.47 -0.47 8.33
CA PRO A 51 -1.27 -0.22 9.14
C PRO A 51 -0.18 -1.27 8.92
N ASP A 52 -0.55 -2.46 8.47
CA ASP A 52 0.38 -3.57 8.23
C ASP A 52 -0.09 -4.42 7.04
N LEU A 53 0.53 -4.19 5.87
CA LEU A 53 0.27 -4.98 4.67
C LEU A 53 0.91 -6.37 4.73
N LEU A 54 1.89 -6.61 5.62
CA LEU A 54 2.54 -7.91 5.78
C LEU A 54 1.75 -8.85 6.69
N ARG A 55 0.69 -8.37 7.36
CA ARG A 55 -0.18 -9.17 8.25
C ARG A 55 0.61 -9.89 9.35
N GLY A 56 1.56 -9.19 9.95
CA GLY A 56 2.44 -9.69 11.01
C GLY A 56 3.64 -10.49 10.51
N ALA A 57 3.76 -10.74 9.20
CA ALA A 57 4.95 -11.36 8.65
C ALA A 57 6.17 -10.41 8.75
N PRO A 58 7.38 -10.95 8.98
CA PRO A 58 8.58 -10.12 9.09
C PRO A 58 8.91 -9.43 7.77
N LEU A 59 9.30 -8.15 7.85
CA LEU A 59 9.78 -7.40 6.70
C LEU A 59 11.14 -7.94 6.22
N GLY A 60 11.20 -8.40 4.98
CA GLY A 60 12.43 -8.85 4.33
C GLY A 60 12.94 -7.82 3.31
N PRO A 61 14.24 -7.83 2.98
CA PRO A 61 14.76 -7.03 1.87
C PRO A 61 14.26 -7.59 0.54
N GLY A 62 14.12 -6.73 -0.47
CA GLY A 62 13.74 -7.14 -1.82
C GLY A 62 12.77 -6.17 -2.48
N GLU A 63 12.18 -6.62 -3.58
CA GLU A 63 11.19 -5.85 -4.34
C GLU A 63 9.78 -6.31 -3.97
N TYR A 64 8.90 -5.33 -3.76
CA TYR A 64 7.50 -5.56 -3.43
C TYR A 64 6.63 -4.73 -4.37
N ARG A 65 5.45 -5.23 -4.72
CA ARG A 65 4.43 -4.53 -5.48
C ARG A 65 3.18 -4.37 -4.64
N LEU A 66 2.75 -3.13 -4.46
CA LEU A 66 1.43 -2.80 -3.90
C LEU A 66 0.48 -2.56 -5.07
N ARG A 67 -0.64 -3.28 -5.10
CA ARG A 67 -1.71 -3.07 -6.08
C ARG A 67 -2.97 -2.57 -5.39
N PHE A 68 -3.33 -1.33 -5.68
CA PHE A 68 -4.55 -0.66 -5.23
C PHE A 68 -5.67 -0.89 -6.24
N ASP A 69 -6.82 -1.38 -5.77
CA ASP A 69 -8.05 -1.44 -6.56
C ASP A 69 -8.81 -0.10 -6.36
N VAL A 70 -8.74 0.81 -7.33
CA VAL A 70 -9.11 2.22 -7.14
C VAL A 70 -10.61 2.48 -7.28
N ASP A 71 -11.22 2.09 -8.41
CA ASP A 71 -12.67 2.24 -8.62
C ASP A 71 -13.20 1.34 -9.77
N GLU A 72 -14.32 0.66 -9.52
CA GLU A 72 -15.07 -0.11 -10.51
C GLU A 72 -16.09 0.78 -11.25
N GLY A 73 -15.68 1.96 -11.69
CA GLY A 73 -16.55 2.86 -12.46
C GLY A 73 -15.83 4.08 -13.02
N GLY A 74 -14.78 4.52 -12.34
CA GLY A 74 -13.89 5.59 -12.78
C GLY A 74 -12.93 5.22 -13.92
N PHE A 75 -12.21 6.23 -14.40
CA PHE A 75 -11.21 6.11 -15.46
C PHE A 75 -10.06 5.18 -15.07
N PHE A 76 -9.53 5.32 -13.85
CA PHE A 76 -8.50 4.42 -13.33
C PHE A 76 -9.15 3.20 -12.68
N ARG A 77 -8.75 2.01 -13.14
CA ARG A 77 -9.17 0.73 -12.54
C ARG A 77 -8.28 0.29 -11.38
N GLY A 78 -7.06 0.81 -11.31
CA GLY A 78 -6.12 0.47 -10.25
C GLY A 78 -4.76 1.12 -10.46
N LEU A 79 -3.91 1.03 -9.45
CA LEU A 79 -2.51 1.45 -9.50
C LEU A 79 -1.64 0.32 -8.93
N ALA A 80 -0.57 -0.03 -9.65
CA ALA A 80 0.47 -0.90 -9.13
C ALA A 80 1.75 -0.07 -8.96
N VAL A 81 2.36 -0.13 -7.78
CA VAL A 81 3.63 0.53 -7.48
C VAL A 81 4.63 -0.49 -6.96
N ASP A 82 5.80 -0.51 -7.58
CA ASP A 82 6.92 -1.35 -7.18
C ASP A 82 7.83 -0.54 -6.28
N ILE A 83 8.17 -1.12 -5.13
CA ILE A 83 9.09 -0.54 -4.16
C ILE A 83 10.24 -1.49 -3.89
N ARG A 84 11.40 -0.92 -3.54
CA ARG A 84 12.55 -1.67 -3.06
C ARG A 84 12.72 -1.43 -1.56
N VAL A 85 12.74 -2.53 -0.81
CA VAL A 85 13.08 -2.56 0.61
C VAL A 85 14.55 -2.96 0.72
N SER A 86 15.39 -2.03 1.20
CA SER A 86 16.83 -2.28 1.43
C SER A 86 17.20 -2.28 2.91
N ASP A 87 16.48 -1.51 3.72
CA ASP A 87 16.66 -1.40 5.17
C ASP A 87 15.41 -1.96 5.85
N THR A 88 15.54 -3.10 6.53
CA THR A 88 14.45 -3.80 7.22
C THR A 88 14.30 -3.36 8.68
N SER A 89 15.09 -2.40 9.14
CA SER A 89 14.98 -1.83 10.50
C SER A 89 13.91 -0.73 10.61
N ARG A 90 13.31 -0.33 9.48
CA ARG A 90 12.33 0.76 9.41
C ARG A 90 11.10 0.38 8.59
N SER A 91 9.98 1.02 8.90
CA SER A 91 8.75 0.87 8.12
C SER A 91 8.79 1.66 6.80
N TYR A 92 7.95 1.25 5.86
CA TYR A 92 7.75 1.88 4.55
C TYR A 92 6.28 2.25 4.42
N HIS A 93 5.97 3.53 4.55
CA HIS A 93 4.64 4.05 4.30
C HIS A 93 4.49 4.44 2.83
N VAL A 94 3.52 3.87 2.12
CA VAL A 94 3.31 4.10 0.67
C VAL A 94 1.86 4.53 0.44
N PRO A 95 1.54 5.82 0.66
CA PRO A 95 0.18 6.33 0.47
C PRO A 95 -0.23 6.45 -1.00
N LEU A 96 -1.55 6.47 -1.22
CA LEU A 96 -2.18 6.81 -2.49
C LEU A 96 -3.10 8.02 -2.29
N ILE A 97 -2.82 9.09 -3.04
CA ILE A 97 -3.71 10.23 -3.18
C ILE A 97 -4.46 10.07 -4.50
N ARG A 98 -5.80 10.04 -4.46
CA ARG A 98 -6.63 9.83 -5.64
C ARG A 98 -7.62 10.96 -5.89
N ALA A 99 -7.81 11.25 -7.17
CA ALA A 99 -8.87 12.07 -7.74
C ALA A 99 -9.40 11.36 -9.01
N PRO A 100 -10.57 11.74 -9.57
CA PRO A 100 -11.17 11.05 -10.72
C PRO A 100 -10.22 10.84 -11.92
N PHE A 101 -9.33 11.81 -12.17
CA PHE A 101 -8.39 11.81 -13.29
C PHE A 101 -6.93 12.09 -12.88
N ALA A 102 -6.59 11.92 -11.60
CA ALA A 102 -5.20 11.96 -11.15
C ALA A 102 -4.94 10.98 -9.99
N LEU A 103 -3.82 10.28 -10.04
CA LEU A 103 -3.31 9.44 -8.95
C LEU A 103 -1.88 9.89 -8.61
N SER A 104 -1.55 9.94 -7.32
CA SER A 104 -0.20 10.24 -6.84
C SER A 104 0.18 9.30 -5.70
N THR A 105 1.43 8.89 -5.66
CA THR A 105 2.01 8.08 -4.59
C THR A 105 3.44 8.54 -4.31
N TYR A 106 3.92 8.26 -3.11
CA TYR A 106 5.25 8.63 -2.65
C TYR A 106 5.67 7.74 -1.48
N ARG A 107 6.90 7.89 -1.00
CA ARG A 107 7.36 7.27 0.24
C ARG A 107 7.14 8.22 1.40
N GLY A 108 6.22 7.89 2.29
CA GLY A 108 6.00 8.58 3.56
C GLY A 108 7.05 8.22 4.61
N SER A 109 7.06 9.01 5.69
CA SER A 109 7.81 8.75 6.92
C SER A 109 7.15 7.69 7.78
#